data_AF-A0A7X8X5A5-F1
#
_entry.id   AF-A0A7X8X5A5-F1
#
_cell.length_a   1.000
_cell.length_b   1.000
_cell.length_c   1.000
_cell.angle_alpha   90.00
_cell.angle_beta   90.00
_cell.angle_gamma   90.00
#
_symmetry.space_group_name_H-M   'P 1'
#
loop_
_entity.id
_entity.type
_entity.pdbx_description
1 polymer ?
#
loop_
_entity_poly.entity_id
_entity_poly.type
_entity_poly.pdbx_seq_one_letter_code
_entity_poly.pdbx_strand_id
1 'polypeptide(L)' 'GKVEMQAVGAGAVNQAVKAVAVSRGYVAPNGINLVFVPSFREVMINGERKTAIRLLVQQR' A
#
# COMPACT_ATOMS: atom_id res chain seq x y z
N GLY A 1 3.27 11.76 -8.31
CA GLY A 1 3.76 10.39 -8.53
C GLY A 1 2.76 9.38 -8.00
N LYS A 2 2.82 8.12 -8.46
CA LYS A 2 1.95 7.02 -8.00
C LYS A 2 2.78 5.78 -7.71
N VAL A 3 2.42 5.05 -6.65
CA VAL A 3 3.05 3.78 -6.27
C VAL A 3 1.96 2.80 -5.89
N GLU A 4 2.15 1.53 -6.22
CA GLU A 4 1.28 0.45 -5.80
C GLU A 4 2.06 -0.47 -4.86
N MET A 5 1.43 -0.85 -3.75
CA MET A 5 1.93 -1.90 -2.86
C MET A 5 0.91 -3.04 -2.79
N GLN A 6 1.42 -4.26 -2.67
CA GLN A 6 0.60 -5.45 -2.45
C GLN A 6 1.02 -6.12 -1.15
N ALA A 7 0.04 -6.49 -0.34
CA ALA A 7 0.26 -7.15 0.93
C ALA A 7 -0.64 -8.39 1.05
N VAL A 8 -0.04 -9.51 1.46
CA VAL A 8 -0.73 -10.79 1.66
C VAL A 8 -0.65 -11.19 3.13
N GLY A 9 -1.81 -11.34 3.77
CA GLY A 9 -1.93 -11.66 5.20
C GLY A 9 -1.97 -10.42 6.11
N ALA A 10 -2.57 -10.58 7.30
CA ALA A 10 -2.86 -9.48 8.22
C ALA A 10 -1.61 -8.71 8.66
N GLY A 11 -0.51 -9.42 8.95
CA GLY A 11 0.76 -8.80 9.34
C GLY A 11 1.33 -7.90 8.24
N ALA A 12 1.37 -8.38 7.00
CA ALA A 12 1.87 -7.62 5.86
C ALA A 12 1.01 -6.37 5.61
N VAL A 13 -0.32 -6.47 5.70
CA VAL A 13 -1.23 -5.33 5.51
C VAL A 13 -0.99 -4.27 6.59
N ASN A 14 -0.84 -4.67 7.85
CA ASN A 14 -0.53 -3.75 8.94
C ASN A 14 0.81 -3.01 8.68
N GLN A 15 1.84 -3.72 8.23
CA GLN A 15 3.12 -3.09 7.90
C GLN A 15 3.01 -2.14 6.71
N ALA A 16 2.25 -2.50 5.69
CA ALA A 16 2.02 -1.65 4.53
C ALA A 16 1.31 -0.33 4.92
N VAL A 17 0.29 -0.39 5.77
CA VAL A 17 -0.40 0.81 6.28
C VAL A 17 0.54 1.68 7.15
N LYS A 18 1.34 1.07 8.03
CA LYS A 18 2.35 1.79 8.82
C LYS A 18 3.37 2.49 7.92
N ALA A 19 3.82 1.84 6.86
CA ALA A 19 4.75 2.43 5.90
C ALA A 19 4.15 3.66 5.20
N VAL A 20 2.85 3.63 4.84
CA VAL A 20 2.16 4.81 4.30
C VAL A 20 2.09 5.95 5.32
N ALA A 21 1.79 5.64 6.59
CA ALA A 21 1.73 6.65 7.65
C ALA A 21 3.10 7.32 7.86
N VAL A 22 4.19 6.55 7.89
CA VAL A 22 5.56 7.07 7.97
C VAL A 22 5.91 7.90 6.73
N SER A 23 5.58 7.41 5.53
CA SER A 23 5.85 8.10 4.26
C SER A 23 5.19 9.47 4.17
N ARG A 24 3.99 9.62 4.73
CA ARG A 24 3.31 10.93 4.84
C ARG A 24 4.16 11.95 5.59
N GLY A 25 4.83 11.56 6.66
CA GLY A 25 5.73 12.43 7.41
C GLY A 25 6.96 12.86 6.60
N TYR A 26 7.53 11.94 5.81
CA TYR A 26 8.69 12.23 4.96
C TYR A 26 8.41 13.23 3.84
N VAL A 27 7.22 13.18 3.24
CA VAL A 27 6.90 14.02 2.07
C VAL A 27 6.12 15.29 2.42
N ALA A 28 5.60 15.41 3.64
CA ALA A 28 4.89 16.60 4.10
C ALA A 28 5.71 17.90 3.99
N PRO A 29 7.03 17.95 4.30
CA PRO A 29 7.83 19.17 4.13
C PRO A 29 7.92 19.66 2.68
N ASN A 30 7.71 18.77 1.71
CA ASN A 30 7.68 19.11 0.28
C ASN A 30 6.27 19.53 -0.19
N GLY A 31 5.32 19.73 0.73
CA GLY A 31 3.93 20.10 0.41
C GLY A 31 3.10 18.96 -0.18
N ILE A 32 3.57 17.71 -0.13
CA ILE A 32 2.90 16.56 -0.73
C ILE A 32 1.95 15.93 0.29
N ASN A 33 0.65 15.92 -0.01
CA ASN A 33 -0.34 15.18 0.77
C ASN A 33 -0.63 13.82 0.12
N LEU A 34 -0.21 12.72 0.76
CA LEU A 34 -0.46 11.37 0.23
C LEU A 34 -1.81 10.81 0.69
N VAL A 35 -2.54 10.21 -0.25
CA VAL A 35 -3.71 9.36 0.02
C VAL A 35 -3.44 7.95 -0.45
N PHE A 36 -4.21 6.99 0.05
CA PHE A 36 -4.19 5.64 -0.50
C PHE A 36 -5.60 5.09 -0.69
N VAL A 37 -5.77 4.25 -1.70
CA VAL A 37 -7.03 3.58 -2.02
C VAL A 37 -6.81 2.07 -1.94
N PRO A 38 -7.41 1.38 -0.95
CA PRO A 38 -7.33 -0.07 -0.84
C PRO A 38 -8.27 -0.76 -1.83
N SER A 39 -7.85 -1.90 -2.34
CA SER A 39 -8.67 -2.79 -3.19
C SER A 39 -8.19 -4.24 -3.04
N PHE A 40 -9.03 -5.21 -3.41
CA PHE A 40 -8.60 -6.61 -3.50
C PHE A 40 -7.88 -6.87 -4.83
N ARG A 41 -6.90 -7.77 -4.82
CA ARG A 41 -6.24 -8.27 -6.03
C ARG A 41 -5.89 -9.74 -5.87
N GLU A 42 -6.15 -10.55 -6.89
CA GLU A 42 -5.63 -11.92 -6.93
C GLU A 42 -4.14 -11.92 -7.31
N VAL A 43 -3.36 -12.72 -6.59
CA VAL A 43 -1.93 -12.92 -6.86
C VAL A 43 -1.58 -14.40 -6.82
N MET A 44 -0.61 -14.81 -7.64
CA MET A 44 -0.06 -16.18 -7.62
C MET A 44 1.15 -16.22 -6.70
N ILE A 45 1.10 -17.06 -5.66
CA ILE A 45 2.23 -17.29 -4.74
C ILE A 45 2.39 -18.80 -4.58
N ASN A 46 3.58 -19.32 -4.88
CA ASN A 46 3.89 -20.75 -4.80
C ASN A 46 2.89 -21.65 -5.57
N GLY A 47 2.41 -21.18 -6.72
CA GLY A 47 1.41 -21.91 -7.53
C GLY A 47 -0.03 -21.81 -7.04
N GLU A 48 -0.29 -21.16 -5.91
CA GLU A 48 -1.64 -20.94 -5.37
C GLU A 48 -2.15 -19.54 -5.66
N ARG A 49 -3.45 -19.40 -5.97
CA ARG A 49 -4.13 -18.10 -6.00
C ARG A 49 -4.41 -17.65 -4.57
N LYS A 50 -3.98 -16.44 -4.24
CA LYS A 50 -4.26 -15.79 -2.97
C LYS A 50 -4.87 -14.41 -3.20
N THR A 51 -5.78 -14.03 -2.31
CA THR A 51 -6.35 -12.69 -2.26
C THR A 51 -5.41 -11.78 -1.48
N ALA A 52 -4.85 -10.78 -2.16
CA ALA A 52 -4.02 -9.72 -1.59
C ALA A 52 -4.82 -8.43 -1.39
N ILE A 53 -4.34 -7.57 -0.50
CA ILE A 53 -4.73 -6.16 -0.46
C ILE A 53 -3.76 -5.38 -1.33
N ARG A 54 -4.30 -4.67 -2.32
CA ARG A 54 -3.62 -3.69 -3.15
C ARG A 54 -3.87 -2.30 -2.56
N LEU A 55 -2.79 -1.56 -2.33
CA LEU A 55 -2.82 -0.19 -1.85
C LEU A 55 -2.24 0.71 -2.95
N LEU A 56 -3.11 1.46 -3.63
CA LEU A 56 -2.67 2.50 -4.55
C LEU A 56 -2.40 3.77 -3.76
N VAL A 57 -1.13 4.20 -3.69
CA VAL A 57 -0.68 5.39 -2.97
C VAL A 57 -0.35 6.48 -3.99
N GLN A 58 -0.88 7.67 -3.78
CA GLN A 58 -0.68 8.81 -4.68
C GLN A 58 -0.82 10.13 -3.93
N GLN A 59 -0.35 11.21 -4.55
CA GLN A 59 -0.70 12.56 -4.08
C GLN A 59 -2.20 12.78 -4.27
N ARG A 60 -2.82 13.45 -3.30
CA ARG A 60 -4.23 13.83 -3.36
C ARG A 60 -4.54 14.74 -4.54
#